data_AF-A0A9P5UBQ9-F1
#
_entry.id   AF-A0A9P5UBQ9-F1
#
_cell.length_a   1.000
_cell.length_b   1.000
_cell.length_c   1.000
_cell.angle_alpha   90.00
_cell.angle_beta   90.00
_cell.angle_gamma   90.00
#
_symmetry.space_group_name_H-M   'P 1'
#
loop_
_entity.id
_entity.type
_entity.pdbx_description
1 polymer ?
#
loop_
_entity_poly.entity_id
_entity_poly.type
_entity_poly.pdbx_seq_one_letter_code
_entity_poly.pdbx_strand_id
1 'polypeptide(L)'
;MSIFTNGQTLTVTTRGPGNLNLVSYQSNGGIPNVAGATPTTNAGVTRFVISHSYTFERFAFFWDGAGEAVYTIRTALANNPVGRSWAEASGVSWGATTVSTVNATSFVASAVARNNEATCFVIPPVF
;
A
#
# COMPACT_ATOMS: atom_id res chain seq x y z
N MET A 1 11.99 7.69 -13.70
CA MET A 1 10.76 8.42 -13.33
C MET A 1 10.29 7.84 -12.00
N SER A 2 10.09 8.66 -10.98
CA SER A 2 9.76 8.24 -9.61
C SER A 2 8.33 7.71 -9.52
N ILE A 3 8.13 6.60 -8.81
CA ILE A 3 6.84 5.95 -8.47
C ILE A 3 6.05 6.81 -7.49
N PHE A 4 6.76 7.51 -6.60
CA PHE A 4 6.17 8.19 -5.46
C PHE A 4 6.47 9.69 -5.52
N THR A 5 5.58 10.39 -6.24
CA THR A 5 5.55 11.85 -6.42
C THR A 5 4.10 12.31 -6.59
N ASN A 6 3.85 13.62 -6.47
CA ASN A 6 2.51 14.19 -6.59
C ASN A 6 1.78 13.72 -7.86
N GLY A 7 0.52 13.31 -7.70
CA GLY A 7 -0.34 12.85 -8.79
C GLY A 7 -0.05 11.44 -9.30
N GLN A 8 0.86 10.68 -8.65
CA GLN A 8 1.06 9.26 -8.95
C GLN A 8 0.33 8.35 -7.97
N THR A 9 -0.22 7.27 -8.51
CA THR A 9 -0.95 6.24 -7.78
C THR A 9 -0.36 4.87 -8.07
N LEU A 10 -0.29 4.03 -7.05
CA LEU A 10 0.02 2.62 -7.19
C LEU A 10 -1.28 1.81 -7.09
N THR A 11 -1.52 0.92 -8.05
CA THR A 11 -2.72 0.09 -8.05
C THR A 11 -2.36 -1.32 -7.61
N VAL A 12 -3.04 -1.79 -6.56
CA VAL A 12 -2.94 -3.18 -6.09
C VAL A 12 -4.17 -3.93 -6.57
N THR A 13 -3.97 -5.04 -7.26
CA THR A 13 -5.03 -5.96 -7.68
C THR A 13 -4.93 -7.22 -6.84
N THR A 14 -6.00 -7.60 -6.17
CA THR A 14 -6.07 -8.78 -5.30
C THR A 14 -7.14 -9.75 -5.79
N ARG A 15 -7.00 -11.02 -5.42
CA ARG A 15 -8.02 -12.05 -5.62
C ARG A 15 -8.49 -12.60 -4.27
N GLY A 16 -9.80 -12.67 -4.08
CA GLY A 16 -10.41 -13.21 -2.87
C GLY A 16 -10.50 -12.21 -1.70
N PRO A 17 -11.18 -12.61 -0.61
CA PRO A 17 -11.36 -11.77 0.56
C PRO A 17 -10.04 -11.62 1.34
N GLY A 18 -9.91 -10.48 2.02
CA GLY A 18 -8.73 -10.15 2.82
C GLY A 18 -8.58 -8.67 3.09
N ASN A 19 -7.40 -8.27 3.57
CA ASN A 19 -7.05 -6.92 3.96
C ASN A 19 -5.80 -6.44 3.23
N LEU A 20 -5.90 -5.26 2.61
CA LEU A 20 -4.72 -4.52 2.20
C LEU A 20 -4.26 -3.66 3.38
N ASN A 21 -3.13 -4.03 3.96
CA ASN A 21 -2.52 -3.33 5.09
C ASN A 21 -1.52 -2.31 4.57
N LEU A 22 -1.54 -1.09 5.11
CA LEU A 22 -0.69 0.03 4.70
C LEU A 22 -0.17 0.76 5.95
N VAL A 23 1.11 1.09 5.96
CA VAL A 23 1.71 2.02 6.93
C VAL A 23 2.41 3.15 6.19
N SER A 24 2.14 4.38 6.59
CA SER A 24 2.87 5.58 6.17
C SER A 24 3.74 6.04 7.34
N TYR A 25 5.02 6.30 7.09
CA TYR A 25 6.02 6.53 8.14
C TYR A 25 7.11 7.50 7.68
N GLN A 26 7.90 7.99 8.65
CA GLN A 26 8.89 9.06 8.45
C GLN A 26 8.25 10.32 7.87
N SER A 27 7.55 11.06 8.72
CA SER A 27 6.93 12.32 8.35
C SER A 27 7.93 13.47 8.46
N ASN A 28 7.85 14.42 7.53
CA ASN A 28 8.72 15.60 7.54
C ASN A 28 8.41 16.57 8.71
N GLY A 29 7.24 16.42 9.34
CA GLY A 29 6.77 17.25 10.45
C GLY A 29 6.79 16.59 11.83
N GLY A 30 7.43 15.42 12.00
CA GLY A 30 7.47 14.71 13.29
C GLY A 30 6.12 14.12 13.73
N ILE A 31 5.18 13.98 12.81
CA ILE A 31 3.87 13.36 12.99
C ILE A 31 4.07 11.84 13.20
N PRO A 32 3.31 11.21 14.11
CA PRO A 32 3.34 9.77 14.30
C PRO A 32 3.10 8.99 13.01
N ASN A 33 3.70 7.79 12.92
CA ASN A 33 3.39 6.87 11.83
C ASN A 33 1.90 6.54 11.85
N VAL A 34 1.34 6.25 10.68
CA VAL A 34 -0.07 5.91 10.54
C VAL A 34 -0.16 4.56 9.85
N ALA A 35 -0.88 3.63 10.45
CA ALA A 35 -1.13 2.31 9.87
C ALA A 35 -2.63 2.06 9.78
N GLY A 36 -3.07 1.36 8.74
CA GLY A 36 -4.46 0.98 8.60
C GLY A 36 -4.63 -0.17 7.63
N ALA A 37 -5.79 -0.80 7.72
CA ALA A 37 -6.22 -1.82 6.77
C ALA A 37 -7.43 -1.34 5.98
N THR A 38 -7.50 -1.74 4.71
CA THR A 38 -8.72 -1.66 3.90
C THR A 38 -9.17 -3.08 3.55
N PRO A 39 -10.31 -3.54 4.09
CA PRO A 39 -10.81 -4.88 3.85
C PRO A 39 -11.53 -5.00 2.50
N THR A 40 -11.61 -6.22 1.98
CA THR A 40 -12.57 -6.63 0.95
C THR A 40 -13.12 -8.01 1.26
N THR A 41 -14.43 -8.17 1.09
CA THR A 41 -15.12 -9.47 1.19
C THR A 41 -15.35 -10.11 -0.17
N ASN A 42 -14.93 -9.45 -1.26
CA ASN A 42 -15.16 -9.92 -2.62
C ASN A 42 -14.32 -11.18 -2.91
N ALA A 43 -14.97 -12.28 -3.25
CA ALA A 43 -14.30 -13.53 -3.66
C ALA A 43 -13.62 -13.42 -5.04
N GLY A 44 -14.03 -12.45 -5.86
CA GLY A 44 -13.46 -12.15 -7.16
C GLY A 44 -12.21 -11.26 -7.08
N VAL A 45 -12.09 -10.33 -8.02
CA VAL A 45 -10.97 -9.39 -8.10
C VAL A 45 -11.34 -8.06 -7.44
N THR A 46 -10.48 -7.56 -6.56
CA THR A 46 -10.59 -6.21 -6.00
C THR A 46 -9.38 -5.38 -6.43
N ARG A 47 -9.61 -4.12 -6.81
CA ARG A 47 -8.54 -3.15 -7.09
C ARG A 47 -8.52 -2.10 -5.99
N PHE A 48 -7.33 -1.85 -5.46
CA PHE A 48 -7.05 -0.79 -4.51
C PHE A 48 -6.12 0.23 -5.16
N VAL A 49 -6.31 1.50 -4.85
CA VAL A 49 -5.37 2.56 -5.15
C VAL A 49 -4.73 3.03 -3.87
N ILE A 50 -3.39 2.97 -3.84
CA ILE A 50 -2.59 3.61 -2.83
C ILE A 50 -2.15 4.97 -3.39
N SER A 51 -2.57 6.04 -2.73
CA SER A 51 -2.15 7.40 -3.01
C SER A 51 -1.11 7.86 -2.00
N HIS A 52 -0.24 8.77 -2.43
CA HIS A 52 0.69 9.44 -1.53
C HIS A 52 -0.02 10.47 -0.65
N SER A 53 0.35 10.52 0.63
CA SER A 53 0.16 11.70 1.48
C SER A 53 1.47 12.46 1.60
N TYR A 54 1.50 13.70 1.12
CA TYR A 54 2.67 14.61 1.15
C TYR A 54 3.29 14.80 2.55
N THR A 55 2.56 14.43 3.60
CA THR A 55 2.99 14.45 4.98
C THR A 55 4.06 13.40 5.31
N PHE A 56 4.09 12.27 4.59
CA PHE A 56 4.98 11.13 4.84
C PHE A 56 5.96 10.91 3.68
N GLU A 57 7.19 10.52 4.01
CA GLU A 57 8.23 10.27 3.00
C GLU A 57 8.27 8.81 2.55
N ARG A 58 7.66 7.90 3.31
CA ARG A 58 7.67 6.46 3.02
C ARG A 58 6.34 5.80 3.31
N PHE A 59 6.05 4.73 2.58
CA PHE A 59 5.00 3.80 2.93
C PHE A 59 5.41 2.36 2.66
N ALA A 60 4.78 1.43 3.36
CA ALA A 60 4.90 0.02 3.14
C ALA A 60 3.51 -0.62 3.18
N PHE A 61 3.28 -1.61 2.33
CA PHE A 61 2.01 -2.31 2.25
C PHE A 61 2.18 -3.80 2.03
N PHE A 62 1.20 -4.57 2.46
CA PHE A 62 1.16 -6.01 2.23
C PHE A 62 -0.28 -6.49 2.12
N TRP A 63 -0.47 -7.62 1.46
CA TRP A 63 -1.77 -8.26 1.32
C TRP A 63 -1.90 -9.44 2.28
N ASP A 64 -2.91 -9.35 3.15
CA ASP A 64 -3.33 -10.41 4.05
C ASP A 64 -4.67 -10.96 3.59
N GLY A 65 -4.66 -11.96 2.71
CA GLY A 65 -5.89 -12.52 2.19
C GLY A 65 -5.72 -13.85 1.51
N ALA A 66 -6.86 -14.46 1.18
CA ALA A 66 -6.92 -15.85 0.72
C ALA A 66 -6.23 -16.10 -0.63
N GLY A 67 -6.17 -15.10 -1.51
CA GLY A 67 -5.52 -15.21 -2.82
C GLY A 67 -4.26 -14.38 -2.98
N GLU A 68 -3.80 -14.29 -4.22
CA GLU A 68 -2.64 -13.51 -4.61
C GLU A 68 -2.99 -12.02 -4.74
N ALA A 69 -1.96 -11.19 -4.56
CA ALA A 69 -2.02 -9.77 -4.82
C ALA A 69 -0.80 -9.36 -5.63
N VAL A 70 -1.06 -8.53 -6.64
CA VAL A 70 -0.03 -7.92 -7.47
C VAL A 70 -0.23 -6.41 -7.50
N TYR A 71 0.86 -5.66 -7.63
CA TYR A 71 0.81 -4.23 -7.86
C TYR A 71 1.29 -3.87 -9.26
N THR A 72 0.75 -2.75 -9.74
CA THR A 72 1.16 -2.07 -10.97
C THR A 72 1.41 -0.61 -10.66
N ILE A 73 2.41 -0.04 -11.34
CA ILE A 73 2.74 1.37 -11.23
C ILE A 73 2.22 2.04 -12.50
N ARG A 74 1.22 2.92 -12.36
CA ARG A 74 0.67 3.69 -13.49
C ARG A 74 0.23 2.79 -14.66
N THR A 75 0.74 3.01 -15.87
CA THR A 75 0.46 2.26 -17.10
C THR A 75 1.47 1.14 -17.36
N ALA A 76 2.27 0.75 -16.36
CA ALA A 76 3.24 -0.32 -16.53
C ALA A 76 2.52 -1.65 -16.82
N LEU A 77 3.04 -2.41 -17.79
CA LEU A 77 2.51 -3.72 -18.18
C LEU A 77 2.92 -4.84 -17.21
N ALA A 78 3.86 -4.57 -16.31
CA ALA A 78 4.41 -5.56 -15.38
C ALA A 78 3.61 -5.59 -14.08
N ASN A 79 3.05 -6.77 -13.77
CA ASN A 79 2.50 -7.09 -12.46
C ASN A 79 3.61 -7.61 -11.56
N ASN A 80 3.72 -7.07 -10.35
CA ASN A 80 4.73 -7.48 -9.37
C ASN A 80 4.05 -8.00 -8.11
N PRO A 81 4.57 -9.03 -7.45
CA PRO A 81 3.96 -9.59 -6.25
C PRO A 81 3.96 -8.58 -5.10
N VAL A 82 2.87 -8.56 -4.33
CA VAL A 82 2.77 -7.79 -3.09
C VAL A 82 3.32 -8.62 -1.93
N GLY A 83 3.94 -7.94 -0.96
CA GLY A 83 4.37 -8.54 0.30
C GLY A 83 3.22 -9.24 1.06
N ARG A 84 3.58 -10.14 1.97
CA ARG A 84 2.62 -10.97 2.75
C ARG A 84 2.61 -10.70 4.25
N SER A 85 3.54 -9.88 4.75
CA SER A 85 3.61 -9.54 6.17
C SER A 85 4.35 -8.22 6.36
N TRP A 86 4.34 -7.69 7.58
CA TRP A 86 5.19 -6.54 7.92
C TRP A 86 6.68 -6.85 7.90
N ALA A 87 7.11 -8.10 8.04
CA ALA A 87 8.51 -8.47 7.92
C ALA A 87 8.99 -8.42 6.45
N GLU A 88 8.07 -8.59 5.50
CA GLU A 88 8.32 -8.68 4.07
C GLU A 88 7.29 -7.84 3.29
N ALA A 89 7.17 -6.56 3.65
CA ALA A 89 6.22 -5.64 3.03
C ALA A 89 6.78 -5.04 1.74
N SER A 90 5.90 -4.67 0.81
CA SER A 90 6.24 -3.86 -0.35
C SER A 90 6.41 -2.40 0.07
N GLY A 91 7.66 -1.92 0.11
CA GLY A 91 8.03 -0.59 0.57
C GLY A 91 8.42 0.36 -0.56
N VAL A 92 8.04 1.63 -0.42
CA VAL A 92 8.36 2.69 -1.37
C VAL A 92 8.70 3.97 -0.61
N SER A 93 9.75 4.66 -1.03
CA SER A 93 10.15 5.97 -0.51
C SER A 93 9.94 7.09 -1.52
N TRP A 94 9.93 8.33 -1.03
CA TRP A 94 9.84 9.53 -1.87
C TRP A 94 10.94 9.53 -2.94
N GLY A 95 10.54 9.80 -4.18
CA GLY A 95 11.46 9.79 -5.32
C GLY A 95 11.91 8.39 -5.78
N ALA A 96 11.54 7.30 -5.10
CA ALA A 96 11.93 5.96 -5.51
C ALA A 96 11.36 5.61 -6.88
N THR A 97 12.14 4.92 -7.71
CA THR A 97 11.73 4.45 -9.04
C THR A 97 11.36 2.97 -9.05
N THR A 98 11.53 2.28 -7.93
CA THR A 98 11.22 0.86 -7.73
C THR A 98 10.60 0.63 -6.35
N VAL A 99 9.80 -0.43 -6.22
CA VAL A 99 9.34 -0.94 -4.93
C VAL A 99 10.39 -1.94 -4.43
N SER A 100 10.69 -1.91 -3.12
CA SER A 100 11.62 -2.84 -2.47
C SER A 100 10.94 -3.60 -1.35
N THR A 101 11.38 -4.83 -1.05
CA THR A 101 10.94 -5.54 0.15
C THR A 101 11.54 -4.88 1.39
N VAL A 102 10.71 -4.58 2.39
CA VAL A 102 11.11 -3.92 3.64
C VAL A 102 10.50 -4.61 4.86
N ASN A 103 11.24 -4.62 5.97
CA ASN A 103 10.69 -4.94 7.28
C ASN A 103 10.14 -3.66 7.93
N ALA A 104 8.82 -3.58 8.06
CA ALA A 104 8.11 -2.44 8.62
C ALA A 104 7.57 -2.69 10.04
N THR A 105 7.92 -3.81 10.67
CA THR A 105 7.39 -4.22 12.00
C THR A 105 7.59 -3.14 13.07
N SER A 106 8.76 -2.51 13.09
CA SER A 106 9.09 -1.45 14.06
C SER A 106 8.30 -0.16 13.82
N PHE A 107 7.90 0.13 12.58
CA PHE A 107 7.14 1.34 12.26
C PHE A 107 5.67 1.23 12.63
N VAL A 108 5.14 0.00 12.61
CA VAL A 108 3.74 -0.30 12.95
C VAL A 108 3.54 -0.36 14.46
N ALA A 109 4.55 -0.79 15.23
CA ALA A 109 4.46 -0.92 16.69
C ALA A 109 4.05 0.38 17.41
N SER A 110 4.41 1.53 16.86
CA SER A 110 4.08 2.87 17.39
C SER A 110 3.13 3.66 16.47
N ALA A 111 2.55 3.02 15.45
CA ALA A 111 1.69 3.70 14.50
C ALA A 111 0.30 3.96 15.08
N VAL A 112 -0.26 5.13 14.77
CA VAL A 112 -1.66 5.45 15.02
C VAL A 112 -2.52 4.67 14.03
N ALA A 113 -3.48 3.91 14.55
CA ALA A 113 -4.41 3.14 13.74
C ALA A 113 -5.40 4.06 13.02
N ARG A 114 -5.51 3.92 11.69
CA ARG A 114 -6.44 4.63 10.79
C ARG A 114 -7.02 3.68 9.75
N ASN A 115 -7.76 2.69 10.23
CA ASN A 115 -8.44 1.73 9.38
C ASN A 115 -9.46 2.45 8.48
N ASN A 116 -9.52 2.09 7.20
CA ASN A 116 -10.35 2.74 6.18
C ASN A 116 -10.09 4.25 5.95
N GLU A 117 -9.12 4.84 6.65
CA GLU A 117 -8.68 6.23 6.52
C GLU A 117 -7.22 6.35 6.05
N ALA A 118 -6.52 5.20 5.96
CA ALA A 118 -5.24 5.10 5.29
C ALA A 118 -5.39 5.57 3.84
N THR A 119 -4.32 6.03 3.18
CA THR A 119 -4.36 6.54 1.79
C THR A 119 -4.56 5.44 0.74
N CYS A 120 -5.42 4.48 1.05
CA CYS A 120 -5.78 3.31 0.28
C CYS A 120 -7.29 3.32 0.06
N PHE A 121 -7.71 3.24 -1.20
CA PHE A 121 -9.13 3.28 -1.59
C PHE A 121 -9.44 2.10 -2.50
N VAL A 122 -10.60 1.46 -2.30
CA VAL A 122 -11.11 0.47 -3.25
C VAL A 122 -11.62 1.20 -4.50
N ILE A 123 -11.17 0.80 -5.68
CA ILE A 123 -11.76 1.26 -6.94
C ILE A 123 -12.89 0.30 -7.31
N PRO A 124 -14.13 0.79 -7.52
CA PRO A 124 -15.19 0.00 -8.12
C PRO A 124 -14.74 -0.56 -9.47
N PRO A 125 -15.15 -1.78 -9.84
CA PRO A 125 -14.91 -2.27 -11.19
C PRO A 125 -15.56 -1.31 -12.20
N VAL A 126 -14.82 -0.99 -13.26
CA VAL A 126 -15.39 -0.29 -14.42
C VAL A 126 -16.22 -1.35 -15.14
N PHE A 127 -17.54 -1.18 -15.15
CA PHE A 127 -18.46 -2.01 -15.92
C PHE A 127 -18.43 -1.61 -17.40
#